data_AF-A0A838HSM1-F1
#
_entry.id   AF-A0A838HSM1-F1
#
_cell.length_a   1.000
_cell.length_b   1.000
_cell.length_c   1.000
_cell.angle_alpha   90.00
_cell.angle_beta   90.00
_cell.angle_gamma   90.00
#
_symmetry.space_group_name_H-M   'P 1'
#
loop_
_entity.id
_entity.type
_entity.pdbx_description
1 polymer ?
#
loop_
_entity_poly.entity_id
_entity_poly.type
_entity_poly.pdbx_seq_one_letter_code
_entity_poly.pdbx_strand_id
1 'polypeptide(L)'
;MNPLVGTIVGLIVLLIIVGLAVLTRVKVAGPNEAFIITGRKGRPVRNPETGDISTDMSGQKVVMGASVFVVPFVQRLHIMDLSSRRIPVGIRGAVSAQGIKCDLEGVAIVKVGGNEDAIRAAAQRFLTQQQGIEV
;
A
#
# COMPACT_ATOMS: atom_id res chain seq x y z
N MET A 1 -29.66 -37.39 23.49
CA MET A 1 -29.30 -35.97 23.31
C MET A 1 -30.48 -35.27 22.66
N ASN A 2 -31.07 -34.25 23.30
CA ASN A 2 -32.22 -33.55 22.72
C ASN A 2 -31.82 -32.89 21.39
N PRO A 3 -32.55 -33.11 20.29
CA PRO A 3 -32.22 -32.55 18.98
C PRO A 3 -32.14 -31.02 19.01
N LEU A 4 -32.92 -30.37 19.87
CA LEU A 4 -32.89 -28.92 20.11
C LEU A 4 -31.52 -28.42 20.62
N VAL A 5 -30.83 -29.18 21.47
CA VAL A 5 -29.53 -28.78 22.03
C VAL A 5 -28.45 -28.83 20.94
N GLY A 6 -28.52 -29.80 20.03
CA GLY A 6 -27.61 -29.89 18.88
C GLY A 6 -27.76 -28.72 17.92
N THR A 7 -29.00 -28.31 17.61
CA THR A 7 -29.27 -27.19 16.70
C THR A 7 -28.81 -25.85 17.29
N ILE A 8 -29.04 -25.61 18.59
CA ILE A 8 -28.63 -24.38 19.27
C ILE A 8 -27.11 -24.27 19.31
N VAL A 9 -26.41 -25.35 19.66
CA VAL A 9 -24.94 -25.37 19.66
C VAL A 9 -24.39 -25.17 18.25
N GLY A 10 -24.98 -25.81 17.23
CA GLY A 10 -24.59 -25.62 15.83
C GLY A 10 -24.76 -24.17 15.35
N LEU A 11 -25.86 -23.51 15.72
CA LEU A 11 -26.11 -22.10 15.36
C LEU A 11 -25.10 -21.15 16.02
N ILE A 12 -24.76 -21.38 17.29
CA ILE A 12 -23.78 -20.58 18.02
C ILE A 12 -22.39 -20.72 17.39
N VAL A 13 -21.99 -21.95 17.06
CA VAL A 13 -20.71 -22.21 16.39
C VAL A 13 -20.67 -21.55 15.01
N LEU A 14 -21.75 -21.60 14.24
CA LEU A 14 -21.86 -20.92 12.95
C LEU A 14 -21.70 -19.40 13.08
N LEU A 15 -22.36 -18.79 14.06
CA LEU A 15 -22.25 -17.34 14.32
C LEU A 15 -20.83 -16.93 14.71
N ILE A 16 -20.14 -17.73 15.52
CA ILE A 16 -18.74 -17.47 15.91
C ILE A 16 -17.83 -17.55 14.68
N ILE A 17 -17.99 -18.56 13.83
CA ILE A 17 -17.21 -18.72 12.60
C ILE A 17 -17.43 -17.54 11.64
N VAL A 18 -18.68 -17.13 11.45
CA VAL A 18 -19.03 -15.98 10.60
C VAL A 18 -18.44 -14.69 11.18
N GLY A 19 -18.53 -14.48 12.49
CA GLY A 19 -17.95 -13.32 13.18
C GLY A 19 -16.42 -13.24 12.99
N LEU A 20 -15.71 -14.34 13.22
CA LEU A 20 -14.26 -14.44 12.99
C LEU A 20 -13.92 -14.17 11.51
N ALA A 21 -14.67 -14.74 10.58
CA ALA A 21 -14.46 -14.52 9.15
C ALA A 21 -14.64 -13.06 8.72
N VAL A 22 -15.55 -12.31 9.33
CA VAL A 22 -15.72 -10.87 9.05
C VAL A 22 -14.59 -10.04 9.66
N LEU A 23 -14.20 -10.33 10.90
CA LEU A 23 -13.13 -9.62 11.60
C LEU A 23 -11.78 -9.72 10.85
N THR A 24 -11.47 -10.90 10.29
CA THR A 24 -10.24 -11.09 9.50
C THR A 24 -10.18 -10.28 8.20
N ARG A 25 -11.30 -9.72 7.73
CA ARG A 25 -11.38 -8.95 6.47
C ARG A 25 -11.15 -7.44 6.63
N VAL A 26 -11.22 -6.91 7.85
CA VAL A 26 -10.93 -5.50 8.11
C VAL A 26 -9.43 -5.35 8.32
N LYS A 27 -8.79 -4.55 7.46
CA LYS A 27 -7.37 -4.20 7.58
C LYS A 27 -7.27 -2.74 7.96
N VAL A 28 -6.43 -2.44 8.95
CA VAL A 28 -6.17 -1.07 9.42
C VAL A 28 -4.76 -0.70 8.98
N ALA A 29 -4.63 0.40 8.22
CA ALA A 29 -3.35 0.91 7.80
C ALA A 29 -2.65 1.62 8.96
N GLY A 30 -1.35 1.37 9.14
CA GLY A 30 -0.52 2.17 10.04
C GLY A 30 -0.38 3.62 9.54
N PRO A 31 0.02 4.56 10.41
CA PRO A 31 0.24 5.96 10.02
C PRO A 31 1.31 6.15 8.93
N ASN A 32 2.28 5.23 8.88
CA ASN A 32 3.37 5.22 7.91
C ASN A 32 3.10 4.27 6.73
N GLU A 33 1.86 3.78 6.58
CA GLU A 33 1.50 2.84 5.53
C GLU A 33 0.39 3.40 4.64
N ALA A 34 0.50 3.13 3.35
CA ALA A 34 -0.55 3.33 2.38
C ALA A 34 -1.03 1.99 1.84
N PHE A 35 -2.34 1.78 1.85
CA PHE A 35 -2.98 0.64 1.22
C PHE A 35 -3.35 0.97 -0.21
N ILE A 36 -2.85 0.18 -1.15
CA ILE A 36 -3.20 0.23 -2.56
C ILE A 36 -4.12 -0.95 -2.84
N ILE A 37 -5.35 -0.66 -3.22
CA ILE A 37 -6.36 -1.67 -3.51
C ILE A 37 -6.60 -1.70 -5.01
N THR A 38 -6.35 -2.85 -5.60
CA THR A 38 -6.50 -3.11 -7.04
C THR A 38 -7.66 -4.07 -7.28
N GLY A 39 -8.21 -4.12 -8.50
CA GLY A 39 -9.29 -5.04 -8.88
C GLY A 39 -10.72 -4.50 -8.71
N ARG A 40 -10.88 -3.22 -8.29
CA ARG A 40 -12.16 -2.53 -8.45
C ARG A 40 -12.30 -2.00 -9.88
N LYS A 41 -13.47 -2.20 -10.50
CA LYS A 41 -13.87 -1.52 -11.74
C LYS A 41 -13.63 -0.01 -11.55
N GLY A 42 -12.81 0.61 -12.41
CA GLY A 42 -12.30 1.97 -12.22
C GLY A 42 -13.40 2.97 -11.87
N ARG A 43 -13.12 3.90 -10.95
CA ARG A 43 -14.06 5.00 -10.68
C ARG A 43 -14.00 5.97 -11.87
N PRO A 44 -15.15 6.41 -12.40
CA PRO A 44 -15.18 7.49 -13.39
C PRO A 44 -14.70 8.77 -12.71
N VAL A 45 -13.59 9.33 -13.18
CA VAL A 45 -13.10 10.64 -12.75
C VAL A 45 -13.61 11.64 -13.79
N ARG A 46 -14.42 12.60 -13.34
CA ARG A 46 -14.95 13.65 -14.21
C ARG A 46 -13.92 14.77 -14.27
N ASN A 47 -13.35 15.02 -15.46
CA ASN A 47 -12.38 16.08 -15.64
C ASN A 47 -13.09 17.45 -15.52
N PRO A 48 -12.71 18.35 -14.59
CA PRO A 48 -13.40 19.63 -14.38
C PRO A 48 -13.30 20.61 -15.57
N GLU A 49 -12.31 20.45 -16.46
CA GLU A 49 -12.07 21.39 -17.57
C GLU A 49 -12.71 20.98 -18.89
N THR A 50 -12.88 19.67 -19.15
CA THR A 50 -13.39 19.18 -20.45
C THR A 50 -14.73 18.44 -20.37
N GLY A 51 -15.25 18.15 -19.17
CA GLY A 51 -16.52 17.44 -19.01
C GLY A 51 -16.49 15.97 -19.43
N ASP A 52 -15.36 15.48 -19.97
CA ASP A 52 -15.18 14.09 -20.38
C ASP A 52 -15.06 13.17 -19.17
N ILE A 53 -15.81 12.07 -19.23
CA ILE A 53 -15.76 10.98 -18.27
C ILE A 53 -14.59 10.08 -18.69
N SER A 54 -13.36 10.53 -18.45
CA SER A 54 -12.21 9.65 -18.58
C SER A 54 -12.21 8.65 -17.43
N THR A 55 -12.42 7.39 -17.78
CA THR A 55 -12.16 6.28 -16.85
C THR A 55 -10.65 6.21 -16.71
N ASP A 56 -10.11 6.77 -15.63
CA ASP A 56 -8.72 6.51 -15.29
C ASP A 56 -8.58 5.02 -15.00
N MET A 57 -8.04 4.30 -15.99
CA MET A 57 -7.79 2.87 -15.98
C MET A 57 -6.76 2.48 -14.91
N SER A 58 -6.19 3.45 -14.18
CA SER A 58 -5.36 3.16 -13.03
C SER A 58 -6.10 2.43 -11.91
N GLY A 59 -7.43 2.57 -11.77
CA GLY A 59 -8.33 1.69 -10.98
C GLY A 59 -7.94 1.44 -9.50
N GLN A 60 -6.92 2.13 -9.02
CA GLN A 60 -6.20 1.87 -7.79
C GLN A 60 -6.71 2.83 -6.74
N LYS A 61 -7.35 2.29 -5.70
CA LYS A 61 -7.75 3.09 -4.53
C LYS A 61 -6.57 3.15 -3.58
N VAL A 62 -6.07 4.35 -3.30
CA VAL A 62 -5.08 4.59 -2.26
C VAL A 62 -5.81 4.99 -0.97
N VAL A 63 -5.43 4.39 0.16
CA VAL A 63 -5.94 4.79 1.49
C VAL A 63 -4.76 4.89 2.44
N MET A 64 -4.67 6.02 3.13
CA MET A 64 -3.65 6.28 4.16
C MET A 64 -4.32 6.44 5.52
N GLY A 65 -3.76 5.87 6.57
CA GLY A 65 -4.16 6.12 7.96
C GLY A 65 -5.62 5.80 8.31
N ALA A 66 -6.31 4.99 7.50
CA ALA A 66 -7.70 4.62 7.73
C ALA A 66 -7.94 3.11 7.56
N SER A 67 -8.97 2.61 8.23
CA SER A 67 -9.41 1.22 8.08
C SER A 67 -10.09 1.00 6.73
N VAL A 68 -9.78 -0.11 6.07
CA VAL A 68 -10.43 -0.51 4.82
C VAL A 68 -10.94 -1.94 4.90
N PHE A 69 -12.17 -2.12 4.45
CA PHE A 69 -12.73 -3.43 4.17
C PHE A 69 -12.35 -3.89 2.77
N VAL A 70 -11.64 -5.01 2.68
CA VAL A 70 -11.18 -5.58 1.41
C VAL A 70 -11.89 -6.89 1.16
N VAL A 71 -12.50 -7.04 -0.01
CA VAL A 71 -13.13 -8.28 -0.47
C VAL A 71 -12.07 -9.12 -1.19
N PRO A 72 -11.54 -10.20 -0.58
CA PRO A 72 -10.34 -10.89 -1.06
C PRO A 72 -10.50 -11.60 -2.41
N PHE A 73 -11.74 -11.85 -2.86
CA PHE A 73 -11.98 -12.56 -4.11
C PHE A 73 -11.88 -11.67 -5.36
N VAL A 74 -12.20 -10.37 -5.22
CA VAL A 74 -12.25 -9.42 -6.34
C VAL A 74 -11.19 -8.33 -6.19
N GLN A 75 -10.72 -8.09 -4.97
CA GLN A 75 -9.79 -7.02 -4.65
C GLN A 75 -8.47 -7.58 -4.12
N ARG A 76 -7.35 -7.07 -4.63
CA ARG A 76 -6.03 -7.31 -4.03
C ARG A 76 -5.62 -6.10 -3.20
N LEU A 77 -5.10 -6.37 -2.02
CA LEU A 77 -4.51 -5.38 -1.13
C LEU A 77 -2.99 -5.44 -1.28
N HIS A 78 -2.38 -4.28 -1.50
CA HIS A 78 -0.94 -4.10 -1.43
C HIS A 78 -0.62 -3.02 -0.40
N ILE A 79 0.47 -3.23 0.33
CA ILE A 79 0.90 -2.34 1.41
C ILE A 79 2.13 -1.59 0.92
N MET A 80 2.11 -0.28 1.02
CA MET A 80 3.22 0.60 0.68
C MET A 80 3.71 1.32 1.92
N ASP A 81 4.96 1.05 2.30
CA ASP A 81 5.60 1.73 3.41
C ASP A 81 6.11 3.12 2.98
N LEU A 82 5.56 4.14 3.62
CA LEU A 82 5.85 5.56 3.44
C LEU A 82 7.00 6.05 4.35
N SER A 83 7.61 5.16 5.12
CA SER A 83 8.78 5.47 5.92
C SER A 83 9.92 6.07 5.08
N SER A 84 10.69 6.95 5.72
CA SER A 84 11.89 7.50 5.10
C SER A 84 12.99 6.46 5.07
N ARG A 85 13.60 6.29 3.90
CA ARG A 85 14.70 5.36 3.68
C ARG A 85 16.01 6.13 3.58
N ARG A 86 17.06 5.55 4.15
CA ARG A 86 18.42 6.09 4.11
C ARG A 86 19.22 5.26 3.12
N ILE A 87 19.82 5.92 2.14
CA ILE A 87 20.66 5.28 1.14
C ILE A 87 22.08 5.80 1.37
N PRO A 88 23.00 4.96 1.87
CA PRO A 88 24.40 5.35 1.98
C PRO A 88 24.99 5.50 0.57
N VAL A 89 25.66 6.61 0.32
CA VAL A 89 26.35 6.93 -0.94
C VAL A 89 27.83 7.06 -0.62
N GLY A 90 28.60 6.05 -1.00
CA GLY A 90 30.07 6.07 -0.94
C GLY A 90 30.63 6.17 -2.35
N ILE A 91 31.34 7.26 -2.66
CA ILE A 91 32.05 7.44 -3.91
C ILE A 91 33.54 7.36 -3.60
N ARG A 92 34.24 6.38 -4.19
CA ARG A 92 35.70 6.25 -4.06
C ARG A 92 36.40 6.72 -5.31
N GLY A 93 37.51 7.44 -5.15
CA GLY A 93 38.32 7.93 -6.27
C GLY A 93 37.63 8.96 -7.15
N ALA A 94 36.72 9.77 -6.59
CA ALA A 94 36.15 10.91 -7.30
C ALA A 94 37.26 11.92 -7.60
N VAL A 95 37.26 12.49 -8.80
CA VAL A 95 38.23 13.52 -9.18
C VAL A 95 37.59 14.89 -8.98
N SER A 96 38.18 15.73 -8.13
CA SER A 96 37.74 17.09 -7.94
C SER A 96 37.98 17.93 -9.20
N ALA A 97 37.34 19.11 -9.30
CA ALA A 97 37.59 20.04 -10.41
C ALA A 97 39.07 20.47 -10.51
N GLN A 98 39.82 20.34 -9.42
CA GLN A 98 41.25 20.64 -9.32
C GLN A 98 42.14 19.41 -9.58
N GLY A 99 41.58 18.27 -9.98
CA GLY A 99 42.33 17.06 -10.32
C GLY A 99 42.78 16.21 -9.12
N ILE A 100 42.27 16.49 -7.92
CA ILE A 100 42.62 15.77 -6.70
C ILE A 100 41.65 14.60 -6.52
N LYS A 101 42.18 13.41 -6.22
CA LYS A 101 41.36 12.24 -5.87
C LYS A 101 40.82 12.41 -4.46
N CYS A 102 39.50 12.28 -4.33
CA CYS A 102 38.79 12.40 -3.08
C CYS A 102 37.86 11.20 -2.91
N ASP A 103 37.75 10.72 -1.67
CA ASP A 103 36.71 9.78 -1.26
C ASP A 103 35.59 10.57 -0.57
N LEU A 104 34.35 10.25 -0.91
CA LEU A 104 33.17 10.94 -0.39
C LEU A 104 32.19 9.93 0.18
N GLU A 105 31.81 10.14 1.43
CA GLU A 105 30.72 9.42 2.09
C GLU A 105 29.57 10.39 2.35
N GLY A 106 28.37 9.97 2.02
CA GLY A 106 27.14 10.72 2.23
C GLY A 106 25.98 9.78 2.51
N VAL A 107 24.89 10.33 3.04
CA VAL A 107 23.64 9.60 3.23
C VAL A 107 22.53 10.39 2.55
N ALA A 108 21.90 9.80 1.54
CA ALA A 108 20.71 10.36 0.92
C ALA A 108 19.48 9.84 1.67
N ILE A 109 18.60 10.74 2.10
CA ILE A 109 17.33 10.38 2.73
C ILE A 109 16.22 10.62 1.72
N VAL A 110 15.47 9.56 1.39
CA VAL A 110 14.37 9.61 0.43
C VAL A 110 13.06 9.16 1.09
N LYS A 111 11.95 9.76 0.68
CA LYS A 111 10.60 9.37 1.13
C LYS A 111 9.60 9.51 -0.01
N VAL A 112 8.50 8.76 0.07
CA VAL A 112 7.36 8.90 -0.85
C VAL A 112 6.52 10.11 -0.45
N GLY A 113 6.00 10.85 -1.43
CA GLY A 113 5.10 11.98 -1.17
C GLY A 113 3.79 11.53 -0.53
N GLY A 114 3.23 12.35 0.37
CA GLY A 114 2.00 12.02 1.12
C GLY A 114 0.69 12.32 0.40
N ASN A 115 0.70 12.51 -0.93
CA ASN A 115 -0.50 12.71 -1.72
C ASN A 115 -0.88 11.43 -2.49
N GLU A 116 -2.14 11.31 -2.90
CA GLU A 116 -2.63 10.11 -3.57
C GLU A 116 -1.90 9.83 -4.90
N ASP A 117 -1.58 10.88 -5.67
CA ASP A 117 -0.91 10.75 -6.97
C ASP A 117 0.54 10.27 -6.86
N ALA A 118 1.33 10.80 -5.93
CA ALA A 118 2.72 10.36 -5.72
C ALA A 118 2.77 8.94 -5.17
N ILE A 119 1.82 8.54 -4.32
CA ILE A 119 1.74 7.16 -3.83
C ILE A 119 1.36 6.22 -4.96
N ARG A 120 0.45 6.61 -5.85
CA ARG A 120 0.11 5.82 -7.03
C ARG A 120 1.31 5.65 -7.96
N ALA A 121 2.03 6.73 -8.25
CA ALA A 121 3.24 6.68 -9.06
C ALA A 121 4.34 5.84 -8.40
N ALA A 122 4.51 5.96 -7.08
CA ALA A 122 5.47 5.16 -6.32
C ALA A 122 5.07 3.68 -6.26
N ALA A 123 3.78 3.37 -6.12
CA ALA A 123 3.26 2.00 -6.12
C ALA A 123 3.55 1.30 -7.45
N GLN A 124 3.41 1.99 -8.57
CA GLN A 124 3.70 1.41 -9.88
C GLN A 124 5.18 1.01 -10.05
N ARG A 125 6.10 1.71 -9.38
CA ARG A 125 7.55 1.50 -9.55
C ARG A 125 8.19 0.68 -8.43
N PHE A 126 7.77 0.90 -7.18
CA PHE A 126 8.49 0.43 -6.01
C PHE A 126 7.76 -0.66 -5.22
N LEU A 127 6.47 -0.94 -5.51
CA LEU A 127 5.67 -1.88 -4.72
C LEU A 127 6.25 -3.29 -4.66
N THR A 128 6.85 -3.76 -5.75
CA THR A 128 7.48 -5.09 -5.82
C THR A 128 8.94 -5.06 -5.32
N GLN A 129 9.55 -3.88 -5.21
CA GLN A 129 10.99 -3.71 -4.93
C GLN A 129 11.28 -2.98 -3.61
N GLN A 130 10.34 -2.98 -2.67
CA GLN A 130 10.47 -2.24 -1.40
C GLN A 130 11.67 -2.71 -0.56
N GLN A 131 11.97 -4.01 -0.59
CA GLN A 131 13.07 -4.62 0.16
C GLN A 131 14.45 -4.32 -0.43
N GLY A 132 14.53 -3.93 -1.71
CA GLY A 132 15.81 -3.66 -2.39
C GLY A 132 16.40 -2.28 -2.07
N ILE A 133 15.71 -1.47 -1.27
CA ILE A 133 16.12 -0.10 -0.90
C ILE A 133 16.73 -0.08 0.52
N GLU A 134 16.68 -1.20 1.25
CA GLU A 134 17.33 -1.36 2.55
C GLU A 134 18.73 -1.97 2.36
N VAL A 135 19.76 -1.14 2.49
CA VAL A 135 21.18 -1.54 2.66
C VAL A 135 21.83 -0.68 3.73
#